data_AF-A0A0C2FNQ9-F1
#
_entry.id   AF-A0A0C2FNQ9-F1
#
_cell.length_a   1.000
_cell.length_b   1.000
_cell.length_c   1.000
_cell.angle_alpha   90.00
_cell.angle_beta   90.00
_cell.angle_gamma   90.00
#
_symmetry.space_group_name_H-M   'P 1'
#
loop_
_entity.id
_entity.type
_entity.pdbx_description
1 polymer ?
#
loop_
_entity_poly.entity_id
_entity_poly.type
_entity_poly.pdbx_seq_one_letter_code
_entity_poly.pdbx_strand_id
1 'polypeptide(L)' 'MSRTIVEVGNWEKDAVLVSKFEDYIDLYISSKLCDAFLITAVTSTFGWWLAFFAPGQDAIYYMPDTRIHGDKRPSEELFL' A
#
# COMPACT_ATOMS: atom_id res chain seq x y z
N MET A 1 -11.14 10.41 -7.57
CA MET A 1 -9.73 10.85 -7.53
C MET A 1 -8.89 10.20 -8.63
N SER A 2 -8.94 8.87 -8.83
CA SER A 2 -8.14 8.20 -9.89
C SER A 2 -8.47 8.64 -11.32
N ARG A 3 -9.75 8.77 -11.71
CA ARG A 3 -10.14 9.23 -13.07
C ARG A 3 -9.55 10.60 -13.43
N THR A 4 -9.58 11.55 -12.50
CA THR A 4 -9.08 12.91 -12.73
C THR A 4 -7.56 12.93 -12.90
N ILE A 5 -6.82 12.07 -12.20
CA ILE A 5 -5.35 11.94 -12.34
C ILE A 5 -4.99 11.34 -13.71
N VAL A 6 -5.74 10.32 -14.15
CA VAL A 6 -5.53 9.68 -15.46
C VAL A 6 -5.85 10.66 -16.60
N GLU A 7 -6.97 11.38 -16.50
CA GLU A 7 -7.41 12.35 -17.52
C GLU A 7 -6.49 13.59 -17.61
N VAL A 8 -6.01 14.14 -16.48
CA VAL A 8 -5.14 15.33 -16.48
C VAL A 8 -3.69 15.00 -16.83
N GLY A 9 -3.20 13.81 -16.49
CA GLY A 9 -1.82 13.43 -16.71
C GLY A 9 -1.54 12.64 -18.00
N ASN A 10 -2.58 12.31 -18.79
CA ASN A 10 -2.49 11.52 -20.02
C ASN A 10 -1.79 10.15 -19.82
N TRP A 11 -2.05 9.51 -18.69
CA TRP A 11 -1.43 8.24 -18.30
C TRP A 11 -2.16 7.03 -18.91
N GLU A 12 -1.43 5.95 -19.17
CA GLU A 12 -2.02 4.68 -19.62
C GLU A 12 -3.02 4.15 -18.58
N LYS A 13 -4.05 3.41 -19.01
CA LYS A 13 -5.11 2.91 -18.12
C LYS A 13 -4.58 2.04 -16.98
N ASP A 14 -3.41 1.44 -17.17
CA ASP A 14 -2.74 0.56 -16.21
C ASP A 14 -1.53 1.23 -15.53
N ALA A 15 -1.44 2.56 -15.58
CA ALA A 15 -0.34 3.27 -14.94
C ALA A 15 -0.36 3.08 -13.42
N VAL A 16 0.69 2.45 -12.89
CA VAL A 16 0.93 2.30 -11.46
C VAL A 16 1.74 3.50 -10.97
N LEU A 17 1.19 4.23 -9.99
CA LEU A 17 1.92 5.26 -9.28
C LEU A 17 2.56 4.64 -8.04
N VAL A 18 3.88 4.58 -8.04
CA VAL A 18 4.67 4.17 -6.89
C VAL A 18 5.10 5.44 -6.15
N SER A 19 4.87 5.49 -4.84
CA SER A 19 5.34 6.61 -4.02
C SER A 19 6.87 6.70 -4.11
N LYS A 20 7.37 7.94 -4.22
CA LYS A 20 8.80 8.26 -4.11
C LYS A 20 9.06 9.21 -2.94
N PHE A 21 8.07 9.38 -2.08
CA PHE A 21 8.19 10.19 -0.89
C PHE A 21 8.92 9.42 0.20
N GLU A 22 9.36 10.13 1.24
CA GLU A 22 9.88 9.49 2.44
C GLU A 22 8.74 8.78 3.20
N ASP A 23 9.05 7.67 3.87
CA ASP A 23 8.10 6.80 4.55
C ASP A 23 7.13 7.54 5.49
N TYR A 24 7.61 8.60 6.16
CA TYR A 24 6.76 9.38 7.07
C TYR A 24 5.66 10.17 6.35
N ILE A 25 5.89 10.57 5.09
CA ILE A 25 4.88 11.23 4.26
C ILE A 25 3.80 10.23 3.87
N ASP A 26 4.18 8.99 3.53
CA ASP A 26 3.22 7.93 3.22
C ASP A 26 2.37 7.58 4.44
N LEU A 27 2.97 7.51 5.64
CA LEU A 27 2.24 7.35 6.90
C LEU A 27 1.27 8.51 7.15
N TYR A 28 1.71 9.76 6.92
CA TYR A 28 0.86 10.94 7.07
C TYR A 28 -0.32 10.92 6.08
N ILE A 29 -0.06 10.62 4.81
CA ILE A 29 -1.08 10.52 3.76
C ILE A 29 -2.08 9.42 4.11
N SER A 30 -1.60 8.24 4.51
CA SER A 30 -2.48 7.15 4.94
C SER A 30 -3.40 7.61 6.07
N SER A 31 -2.87 8.36 7.05
CA SER A 31 -3.64 8.88 8.19
C SER A 31 -4.72 9.92 7.85
N LYS A 32 -4.65 10.53 6.66
CA LYS A 32 -5.51 11.65 6.28
C LYS A 32 -6.45 11.35 5.12
N LEU A 33 -6.03 10.50 4.19
CA LEU A 33 -6.67 10.37 2.87
C LEU A 33 -7.12 8.94 2.54
N CYS A 34 -6.65 7.92 3.27
CA CYS A 34 -6.97 6.53 2.97
C CYS A 34 -8.19 6.04 3.77
N ASP A 35 -9.37 6.08 3.14
CA ASP A 35 -10.59 5.49 3.73
C ASP A 35 -10.65 3.96 3.62
N ALA A 36 -9.81 3.36 2.77
CA ALA A 36 -9.66 1.92 2.63
C ALA A 36 -8.20 1.60 2.30
N PHE A 37 -7.71 0.45 2.76
CA PHE A 37 -6.32 0.03 2.56
C PHE A 37 -6.22 -1.44 2.16
N LEU A 38 -5.38 -1.76 1.17
CA LEU A 38 -5.11 -3.13 0.72
C LEU A 38 -3.62 -3.47 0.91
N ILE A 39 -3.35 -4.48 1.73
CA ILE A 39 -2.01 -5.01 1.96
C ILE A 39 -1.78 -6.20 1.04
N THR A 40 -1.02 -6.01 -0.03
CA THR A 40 -0.67 -7.09 -0.98
C THR A 40 0.49 -7.97 -0.49
N ALA A 41 1.38 -7.40 0.32
CA ALA A 41 2.47 -8.08 1.00
C ALA A 41 2.19 -8.14 2.51
N VAL A 42 1.40 -9.13 2.95
CA VAL A 42 0.98 -9.25 4.37
C VAL A 42 2.14 -9.44 5.36
N THR A 43 3.35 -9.74 4.88
CA THR A 43 4.57 -9.82 5.69
C THR A 43 5.29 -8.48 5.86
N SER A 44 4.92 -7.43 5.12
CA SER A 44 5.52 -6.11 5.22
C SER A 44 5.00 -5.39 6.47
N THR A 45 5.91 -5.06 7.38
CA THR A 45 5.55 -4.31 8.60
C THR A 45 5.14 -2.86 8.28
N PHE A 46 5.72 -2.28 7.22
CA PHE A 46 5.37 -0.95 6.75
C PHE A 46 3.93 -0.89 6.25
N GLY A 47 3.49 -1.88 5.47
CA GLY A 47 2.10 -1.99 5.01
C GLY A 47 1.09 -2.03 6.17
N TRP A 48 1.43 -2.70 7.27
CA TRP A 48 0.59 -2.73 8.48
C TRP A 48 0.56 -1.39 9.22
N TRP A 49 1.66 -0.64 9.26
CA TRP A 49 1.67 0.69 9.85
C TRP A 49 0.81 1.68 9.04
N LEU A 50 0.90 1.64 7.71
CA LEU A 50 0.04 2.44 6.85
C LEU A 50 -1.44 2.13 7.11
N ALA A 51 -1.80 0.84 7.13
CA ALA A 51 -3.16 0.39 7.42
C ALA A 51 -3.64 0.81 8.82
N PHE A 52 -2.77 0.78 9.82
CA PHE A 52 -3.09 1.19 11.19
C PHE A 52 -3.46 2.67 11.29
N PHE A 53 -2.76 3.54 10.55
CA PHE A 53 -3.03 4.98 10.60
C PHE A 53 -4.27 5.39 9.81
N ALA A 54 -4.75 4.58 8.86
CA ALA A 54 -5.91 4.89 8.04
C ALA A 54 -7.20 5.06 8.87
N PRO A 55 -8.02 6.11 8.65
CA PRO A 55 -9.25 6.33 9.42
C PRO A 55 -10.33 5.25 9.23
N GLY A 56 -10.36 4.54 8.09
CA GLY A 56 -11.33 3.48 7.77
C GLY A 56 -10.89 2.09 8.21
N GLN A 57 -10.81 1.87 9.53
CA GLN A 57 -10.35 0.58 10.12
C GLN A 57 -11.25 -0.63 9.79
N ASP A 58 -12.49 -0.40 9.36
CA ASP A 58 -13.42 -1.42 8.87
C ASP A 58 -13.18 -1.82 7.40
N ALA A 59 -12.35 -1.06 6.68
CA ALA A 59 -12.02 -1.26 5.27
C ALA A 59 -10.51 -1.56 5.06
N ILE A 60 -9.94 -2.36 5.96
CA ILE A 60 -8.57 -2.87 5.85
C ILE A 60 -8.59 -4.31 5.32
N TYR A 61 -8.04 -4.52 4.14
CA TYR A 61 -7.98 -5.81 3.47
C TYR A 61 -6.53 -6.26 3.32
N TYR A 62 -6.28 -7.57 3.41
CA TYR A 62 -4.96 -8.14 3.17
C TYR A 62 -5.06 -9.39 2.32
N MET A 63 -4.11 -9.55 1.40
CA MET A 63 -3.99 -10.77 0.60
C MET A 63 -3.20 -11.81 1.41
N PRO A 64 -3.80 -12.97 1.73
CA PRO A 64 -3.09 -14.00 2.48
C PRO A 64 -1.93 -14.52 1.64
N ASP A 65 -0.73 -14.53 2.22
CA ASP A 65 0.42 -15.14 1.58
C ASP A 65 0.37 -16.66 1.77
N THR A 66 -0.08 -17.37 0.73
CA THR A 66 -0.21 -18.83 0.73
C THR A 66 1.11 -19.55 0.51
N ARG A 67 2.23 -18.84 0.30
CA ARG A 67 3.56 -19.43 0.12
C ARG A 67 4.09 -19.97 1.44
N ILE A 68 4.79 -21.10 1.39
CA ILE A 68 5.39 -21.74 2.56
C ILE A 68 6.42 -20.77 3.18
N HIS A 69 6.31 -20.52 4.49
CA HIS A 69 7.14 -19.53 5.19
C HIS A 69 8.65 -19.81 5.07
N GLY A 70 9.05 -21.07 4.93
CA GLY A 70 10.44 -21.49 4.72
C GLY A 70 11.03 -21.14 3.35
N ASP A 71 10.20 -20.85 2.35
CA ASP A 71 10.65 -20.43 1.01
C ASP A 71 10.80 -18.90 0.92
N LYS A 72 10.45 -18.16 1.97
CA LYS A 72 10.54 -16.70 2.03
C LYS A 72 11.98 -16.28 2.29
N ARG A 73 12.64 -15.75 1.27
CA ARG A 73 13.96 -15.12 1.43
C ARG A 73 13.79 -13.68 1.93
N PRO A 74 14.49 -13.26 3.00
CA PRO A 74 14.56 -11.86 3.40
C PRO A 74 14.97 -10.97 2.23
N SER A 75 14.09 -10.05 1.85
CA SER A 75 14.32 -8.98 0.88
C SER A 75 13.55 -7.75 1.33
N GLU A 76 14.01 -6.56 0.95
CA GLU A 76 13.31 -5.30 1.27
C GLU A 76 11.86 -5.37 0.82
N GLU A 77 11.59 -5.85 -0.40
CA GLU A 77 10.22 -5.97 -0.94
C GLU A 77 9.29 -6.91 -0.15
N LEU A 78 9.83 -7.83 0.66
CA LEU A 78 9.04 -8.81 1.39
C LEU A 78 8.74 -8.39 2.84
N PHE A 79 9.55 -7.49 3.42
CA PHE A 79 9.51 -7.15 4.85
C PHE A 79 9.47 -5.65 5.14
N LEU A 80 9.89 -4.82 4.19
CA LEU A 80 9.78 -3.35 4.16
C LEU A 80 8.81 -2.93 3.04
#